data_AF-A0AAQ3XCJ8-F1
#
_entry.id   AF-A0AAQ3XCJ8-F1
#
_cell.length_a   1.000
_cell.length_b   1.000
_cell.length_c   1.000
_cell.angle_alpha   90.00
_cell.angle_beta   90.00
_cell.angle_gamma   90.00
#
_symmetry.space_group_name_H-M   'P 1'
#
loop_
_entity.id
_entity.type
_entity.pdbx_description
1 polymer ?
#
loop_
_entity_poly.entity_id
_entity_poly.type
_entity_poly.pdbx_seq_one_letter_code
_entity_poly.pdbx_strand_id
1 'polypeptide(L)'
;MKVDAEEEARADAELAASHAANPMMDGVETSGSSSGGTIRFRKTVSIQPRCNPTDRSVIVAVGDRSWREVGWSGVGHRTPVNSALGAFCRFYYPGMVTLPNGDRVAAHKWSHWGLKEHVEGQAQDVGGGTCVGAVWKGFWERYRLEGEGDYEKEKRAKRVFQKAATKVVRDSFSNARIQAIVNFHKRVKNINIKKTPDVKKMHLEAAELVQGEVDWIMKDPDAWRWICEYWAGGDFQGASDRNRGNRTSKPGMQRRLNLASVQALWKSLFGGHQGPDPENPEVLCDEQVTERLAKYKEQVIQRHG
;
A
#
# COMPACT_ATOMS: atom_id res chain seq x y z
N MET A 1 -19.91 -4.87 10.84
CA MET A 1 -20.05 -5.00 9.36
C MET A 1 -20.31 -3.68 8.64
N LYS A 2 -21.33 -2.86 9.00
CA LYS A 2 -21.52 -1.52 8.37
C LYS A 2 -20.50 -0.47 8.83
N VAL A 3 -20.12 -0.49 10.11
CA VAL A 3 -19.15 0.45 10.70
C VAL A 3 -17.74 0.27 10.10
N ASP A 4 -17.37 -0.98 9.79
CA ASP A 4 -16.10 -1.34 9.16
C ASP A 4 -15.95 -0.76 7.74
N ALA A 5 -17.06 -0.60 7.02
CA ALA A 5 -17.08 -0.08 5.65
C ALA A 5 -16.92 1.44 5.56
N GLU A 6 -17.26 2.17 6.62
CA GLU A 6 -17.11 3.64 6.70
C GLU A 6 -15.71 4.06 7.15
N GLU A 7 -15.09 3.30 8.06
CA GLU A 7 -13.69 3.49 8.46
C GLU A 7 -12.74 3.18 7.29
N GLU A 8 -13.07 2.16 6.48
CA GLU A 8 -12.40 1.84 5.22
C GLU A 8 -12.54 2.96 4.17
N ALA A 9 -13.71 3.61 4.09
CA ALA A 9 -13.95 4.72 3.16
C ALA A 9 -13.19 6.00 3.54
N ARG A 10 -13.04 6.28 4.84
CA ARG A 10 -12.27 7.44 5.33
C ARG A 10 -10.76 7.25 5.14
N ALA A 11 -10.25 6.04 5.36
CA ALA A 11 -8.85 5.69 5.12
C ALA A 11 -8.47 5.66 3.62
N ASP A 12 -9.43 5.34 2.74
CA ASP A 12 -9.23 5.36 1.29
C ASP A 12 -9.12 6.77 0.70
N ALA A 13 -9.76 7.77 1.31
CA ALA A 13 -9.55 9.19 0.96
C ALA A 13 -8.11 9.64 1.25
N GLU A 14 -7.51 9.14 2.33
CA GLU A 14 -6.12 9.42 2.74
C GLU A 14 -5.08 8.68 1.85
N LEU A 15 -5.46 7.54 1.25
CA LEU A 15 -4.65 6.79 0.29
C LEU A 15 -4.41 7.55 -1.03
N ALA A 16 -5.37 8.36 -1.47
CA ALA A 16 -5.29 9.14 -2.70
C ALA A 16 -4.26 10.28 -2.62
N ALA A 17 -4.12 10.92 -1.46
CA ALA A 17 -3.14 11.99 -1.22
C ALA A 17 -1.69 11.50 -1.28
N SER A 18 -1.47 10.19 -1.15
CA SER A 18 -0.18 9.63 -0.77
C SER A 18 0.38 8.59 -1.76
N HIS A 19 -0.41 8.23 -2.79
CA HIS A 19 0.07 7.52 -3.99
C HIS A 19 0.70 8.47 -5.04
N ALA A 20 0.45 9.78 -4.93
CA ALA A 20 1.05 10.79 -5.81
C ALA A 20 2.56 10.98 -5.61
N ALA A 21 3.09 10.54 -4.45
CA ALA A 21 4.44 10.87 -3.99
C ALA A 21 5.49 9.76 -4.21
N ASN A 22 5.10 8.56 -4.68
CA ASN A 22 6.04 7.45 -4.90
C ASN A 22 5.74 6.72 -6.22
N PRO A 23 6.42 7.08 -7.34
CA PRO A 23 6.32 6.34 -8.58
C PRO A 23 6.99 4.95 -8.42
N MET A 24 6.18 3.93 -8.73
CA MET A 24 6.48 2.55 -9.15
C MET A 24 7.86 1.95 -8.81
N MET A 25 7.84 0.86 -8.03
CA MET A 25 8.88 -0.16 -8.08
C MET A 25 8.56 -1.16 -9.18
N ASP A 26 9.23 -1.03 -10.33
CA ASP A 26 9.33 -2.09 -11.31
C ASP A 26 10.26 -3.19 -10.79
N GLY A 27 9.71 -4.39 -10.65
CA GLY A 27 10.51 -5.58 -10.44
C GLY A 27 11.22 -5.95 -11.73
N VAL A 28 12.55 -5.89 -11.72
CA VAL A 28 13.42 -6.40 -12.80
C VAL A 28 13.16 -7.88 -13.03
N GLU A 29 12.67 -8.23 -14.22
CA GLU A 29 12.61 -9.59 -14.73
C GLU A 29 13.87 -9.87 -15.58
N THR A 30 14.71 -10.79 -15.13
CA THR A 30 15.77 -11.38 -15.96
C THR A 30 15.20 -12.57 -16.73
N SER A 31 15.30 -12.50 -18.05
CA SER A 31 14.95 -13.55 -19.01
C SER A 31 15.96 -14.70 -18.93
N GLY A 32 15.47 -15.91 -18.66
CA GLY A 32 16.25 -17.13 -18.70
C GLY A 32 15.34 -18.33 -18.92
N SER A 33 15.34 -18.83 -20.16
CA SER A 33 14.62 -20.03 -20.58
C SER A 33 15.28 -21.28 -20.02
N SER A 34 14.54 -22.12 -19.29
CA SER A 34 14.75 -23.56 -19.29
C SER A 34 13.50 -24.30 -18.82
N SER A 35 13.14 -25.29 -19.63
CA SER A 35 12.11 -26.31 -19.44
C SER A 35 12.43 -27.22 -18.26
N GLY A 36 11.40 -27.69 -17.56
CA GLY A 36 11.51 -28.69 -16.50
C GLY A 36 10.71 -28.32 -15.25
N GLY A 37 9.68 -29.11 -14.94
CA GLY A 37 8.83 -28.94 -13.78
C GLY A 37 9.63 -29.01 -12.48
N THR A 38 9.89 -27.85 -11.89
CA THR A 38 10.28 -27.71 -10.49
C THR A 38 9.75 -26.35 -10.06
N ILE A 39 8.91 -26.34 -9.02
CA ILE A 39 8.36 -25.11 -8.44
C ILE A 39 9.54 -24.30 -7.90
N ARG A 40 10.06 -23.35 -8.69
CA ARG A 40 11.02 -22.36 -8.20
C ARG A 40 10.24 -21.39 -7.32
N PHE A 41 10.33 -21.54 -6.00
CA PHE A 41 9.89 -20.53 -5.06
C PHE A 41 10.49 -19.19 -5.48
N ARG A 42 9.66 -18.27 -5.98
CA ARG A 42 10.15 -16.96 -6.45
C ARG A 42 10.62 -16.15 -5.24
N LYS A 43 11.52 -15.18 -5.48
CA LYS A 43 12.06 -14.18 -4.54
C LYS A 43 11.05 -13.47 -3.60
N THR A 44 9.75 -13.73 -3.72
CA THR A 44 8.65 -13.20 -2.90
C THR A 44 8.66 -13.72 -1.47
N VAL A 45 9.29 -14.86 -1.20
CA VAL A 45 9.40 -15.49 0.13
C VAL A 45 10.84 -15.43 0.69
N SER A 46 11.79 -14.78 0.00
CA SER A 46 13.16 -14.63 0.51
C SER A 46 13.30 -13.33 1.29
N ILE A 47 13.68 -13.44 2.57
CA ILE A 47 14.26 -12.32 3.31
C ILE A 47 15.77 -12.33 3.06
N GLN A 48 16.39 -11.16 2.91
CA GLN A 48 17.85 -11.09 2.83
C GLN A 48 18.49 -11.53 4.16
N PRO A 49 19.71 -12.11 4.13
CA PRO A 49 20.40 -12.54 5.34
C PRO A 49 20.54 -11.41 6.35
N ARG A 50 20.59 -11.77 7.64
CA ARG A 50 20.92 -10.83 8.72
C ARG A 50 22.26 -10.16 8.40
N CYS A 51 22.34 -8.85 8.58
CA CYS A 51 23.60 -8.13 8.57
C CYS A 51 24.11 -7.92 10.00
N ASN A 52 25.42 -7.76 10.15
CA ASN A 52 26.00 -7.42 11.44
C ASN A 52 25.40 -6.11 11.96
N PRO A 53 25.25 -5.91 13.28
CA PRO A 53 24.66 -4.70 13.85
C PRO A 53 25.30 -3.39 13.34
N THR A 54 26.61 -3.40 13.10
CA THR A 54 27.38 -2.26 12.57
C THR A 54 27.04 -1.93 11.12
N ASP A 55 26.62 -2.94 10.34
CA ASP A 55 26.37 -2.84 8.90
C ASP A 55 24.88 -2.57 8.59
N ARG A 56 24.05 -2.46 9.64
CA ARG A 56 22.63 -2.10 9.51
C ARG A 56 22.49 -0.70 8.94
N SER A 57 21.55 -0.55 8.02
CA SER A 57 21.26 0.73 7.38
C SER A 57 20.51 1.66 8.32
N VAL A 58 20.96 2.91 8.43
CA VAL A 58 20.30 3.94 9.26
C VAL A 58 19.06 4.46 8.55
N ILE A 59 17.92 4.41 9.22
CA ILE A 59 16.66 4.93 8.69
C ILE A 59 16.03 5.96 9.64
N VAL A 60 15.29 6.89 9.05
CA VAL A 60 14.47 7.87 9.74
C VAL A 60 13.04 7.83 9.22
N ALA A 61 12.08 8.01 10.12
CA ALA A 61 10.67 8.09 9.76
C ALA A 61 10.37 9.38 8.98
N VAL A 62 9.69 9.26 7.84
CA VAL A 62 9.27 10.39 6.99
C VAL A 62 7.75 10.35 6.82
N GLY A 63 7.10 11.44 7.22
CA GLY A 63 5.64 11.47 7.36
C GLY A 63 5.16 10.37 8.32
N ASP A 64 4.04 9.74 7.95
CA ASP A 64 3.28 8.84 8.81
C ASP A 64 3.45 7.35 8.51
N ARG A 65 4.02 7.01 7.35
CA ARG A 65 4.02 5.62 6.84
C ARG A 65 5.22 5.27 5.96
N SER A 66 6.25 6.12 5.96
CA SER A 66 7.41 5.97 5.09
C SER A 66 8.69 6.11 5.89
N TRP A 67 9.75 5.56 5.32
CA TRP A 67 11.09 5.62 5.86
C TRP A 67 12.04 6.17 4.80
N ARG A 68 13.05 6.89 5.25
CA ARG A 68 14.17 7.33 4.43
C ARG A 68 15.45 6.76 5.02
N GLU A 69 16.31 6.24 4.16
CA GLU A 69 17.65 5.81 4.54
C GLU A 69 18.58 7.03 4.53
N VAL A 70 19.24 7.33 5.65
CA VAL A 70 19.99 8.58 5.86
C VAL A 70 21.28 8.62 5.03
N GLY A 71 21.94 7.47 4.86
CA GLY A 71 23.20 7.35 4.12
C GLY A 71 23.05 7.01 2.64
N TRP A 72 21.83 6.95 2.10
CA TRP A 72 21.62 6.56 0.71
C TRP A 72 21.68 7.78 -0.21
N SER A 73 22.63 7.77 -1.15
CA SER A 73 22.88 8.84 -2.12
C SER A 73 21.79 8.98 -3.20
N GLY A 74 20.80 8.09 -3.23
CA GLY A 74 19.79 8.04 -4.29
C GLY A 74 20.26 7.34 -5.57
N VAL A 75 21.53 6.90 -5.64
CA VAL A 75 22.13 6.27 -6.82
C VAL A 75 22.31 4.77 -6.59
N GLY A 76 21.97 3.96 -7.60
CA GLY A 76 22.11 2.50 -7.59
C GLY A 76 20.85 1.72 -7.20
N HIS A 77 20.91 0.40 -7.34
CA HIS A 77 19.79 -0.49 -7.01
C HIS A 77 19.72 -0.74 -5.49
N ARG A 78 18.74 -0.12 -4.83
CA ARG A 78 18.44 -0.35 -3.40
C ARG A 78 16.99 -0.82 -3.26
N THR A 79 16.74 -1.79 -2.38
CA THR A 79 15.37 -2.13 -1.99
C THR A 79 14.85 -1.07 -1.01
N PRO A 80 13.75 -0.37 -1.32
CA PRO A 80 13.12 0.56 -0.41
C PRO A 80 12.70 -0.13 0.88
N VAL A 81 12.76 0.61 1.98
CA VAL A 81 12.48 0.10 3.32
C VAL A 81 11.10 -0.54 3.42
N ASN A 82 10.07 0.09 2.85
CA ASN A 82 8.71 -0.47 2.84
C ASN A 82 8.59 -1.73 1.96
N SER A 83 9.40 -1.87 0.91
CA SER A 83 9.45 -3.11 0.12
C SER A 83 10.05 -4.25 0.93
N ALA A 84 11.07 -3.97 1.75
CA ALA A 84 11.62 -4.94 2.70
C ALA A 84 10.61 -5.29 3.81
N LEU A 85 9.91 -4.30 4.38
CA LEU A 85 8.82 -4.51 5.34
C LEU A 85 7.73 -5.43 4.76
N GLY A 86 7.32 -5.20 3.51
CA GLY A 86 6.37 -6.09 2.81
C GLY A 86 6.90 -7.51 2.63
N ALA A 87 8.21 -7.70 2.42
CA ALA A 87 8.82 -9.03 2.38
C ALA A 87 8.74 -9.72 3.75
N PHE A 88 9.04 -9.02 4.85
CA PHE A 88 8.89 -9.56 6.20
C PHE A 88 7.43 -9.93 6.51
N CYS A 89 6.46 -9.08 6.16
CA CYS A 89 5.04 -9.36 6.38
C CYS A 89 4.58 -10.64 5.66
N ARG A 90 5.01 -10.84 4.40
CA ARG A 90 4.69 -12.05 3.61
C ARG A 90 5.45 -13.28 4.10
N PHE A 91 6.68 -13.11 4.58
CA PHE A 91 7.47 -14.22 5.11
C PHE A 91 6.85 -14.78 6.39
N TYR A 92 6.55 -13.89 7.35
CA TYR A 92 5.88 -14.20 8.62
C TYR A 92 4.35 -14.16 8.50
N TYR A 93 3.82 -14.60 7.35
CA TYR A 93 2.38 -14.65 7.14
C TYR A 93 1.73 -15.64 8.13
N PRO A 94 0.71 -15.22 8.91
CA PRO A 94 0.09 -16.08 9.92
C PRO A 94 -0.73 -17.24 9.33
N GLY A 95 -1.26 -17.11 8.11
CA GLY A 95 -2.24 -18.07 7.59
C GLY A 95 -3.61 -17.88 8.23
N MET A 96 -4.27 -18.99 8.57
CA MET A 96 -5.54 -18.97 9.29
C MET A 96 -5.33 -18.52 10.74
N VAL A 97 -6.21 -17.63 11.20
CA VAL A 97 -6.25 -17.08 12.55
C VAL A 97 -7.67 -17.14 13.11
N THR A 98 -7.78 -17.14 14.43
CA THR A 98 -9.05 -17.07 15.13
C THR A 98 -9.24 -15.63 15.63
N LEU A 99 -10.32 -14.99 15.22
CA LEU A 99 -10.68 -13.65 15.70
C LEU A 99 -11.21 -13.73 17.15
N PRO A 100 -11.23 -12.59 17.89
CA PRO A 100 -11.75 -12.56 19.26
C PRO A 100 -13.22 -13.00 19.39
N ASN A 101 -14.00 -12.91 18.32
CA ASN A 101 -15.39 -13.37 18.27
C ASN A 101 -15.53 -14.89 18.00
N GLY A 102 -14.40 -15.62 17.85
CA GLY A 102 -14.37 -17.05 17.58
C GLY A 102 -14.29 -17.43 16.10
N ASP A 103 -14.45 -16.47 15.19
CA ASP A 103 -14.45 -16.76 13.75
C ASP A 103 -13.05 -17.15 13.27
N ARG A 104 -12.98 -18.22 12.48
CA ARG A 104 -11.75 -18.61 11.78
C ARG A 104 -11.68 -17.94 10.41
N VAL A 105 -10.69 -17.09 10.23
CA VAL A 105 -10.49 -16.32 8.98
C VAL A 105 -9.03 -16.36 8.54
N ALA A 106 -8.78 -16.14 7.26
CA ALA A 106 -7.40 -15.89 6.82
C ALA A 106 -6.92 -14.50 7.26
N ALA A 107 -5.67 -14.40 7.67
CA ALA A 107 -5.05 -13.15 8.11
C ALA A 107 -4.90 -12.14 6.95
N HIS A 108 -5.90 -11.31 6.67
CA HIS A 108 -5.85 -10.32 5.58
C HIS A 108 -5.71 -8.86 6.04
N LYS A 109 -5.70 -8.61 7.36
CA LYS A 109 -5.46 -7.28 7.96
C LYS A 109 -4.23 -7.34 8.85
N TRP A 110 -3.49 -6.23 8.97
CA TRP A 110 -2.28 -6.19 9.80
C TRP A 110 -2.55 -6.54 11.28
N SER A 111 -3.70 -6.16 11.84
CA SER A 111 -4.12 -6.56 13.18
C SER A 111 -4.15 -8.08 13.39
N HIS A 112 -4.33 -8.87 12.32
CA HIS A 112 -4.38 -10.33 12.40
C HIS A 112 -3.01 -10.96 12.66
N TRP A 113 -1.90 -10.24 12.38
CA TRP A 113 -0.54 -10.73 12.69
C TRP A 113 -0.31 -10.85 14.20
N GLY A 114 -1.09 -10.12 15.02
CA GLY A 114 -1.00 -10.18 16.48
C GLY A 114 -1.79 -11.34 17.08
N LEU A 115 -2.56 -12.09 16.28
CA LEU A 115 -3.46 -13.14 16.76
C LEU A 115 -2.83 -14.54 16.75
N LYS A 116 -1.64 -14.71 16.16
CA LYS A 116 -0.96 -16.00 16.05
C LYS A 116 0.44 -15.93 16.62
N GLU A 117 0.77 -16.92 17.42
CA GLU A 117 2.11 -17.15 17.93
C GLU A 117 3.05 -17.59 16.79
N HIS A 118 4.29 -17.14 16.87
CA HIS A 118 5.41 -17.46 16.01
C HIS A 118 6.44 -18.24 16.83
N VAL A 119 6.80 -19.42 16.33
CA VAL A 119 7.49 -20.48 17.09
C VAL A 119 8.97 -20.17 17.38
N GLU A 120 9.57 -19.13 16.80
CA GLU A 120 10.98 -18.80 17.05
C GLU A 120 11.18 -17.75 18.16
N GLY A 121 11.43 -18.25 19.36
CA GLY A 121 12.32 -17.64 20.36
C GLY A 121 11.77 -16.40 21.07
N GLN A 122 11.42 -16.61 22.33
CA GLN A 122 11.05 -15.61 23.34
C GLN A 122 11.70 -14.23 23.12
N ALA A 123 10.91 -13.27 22.66
CA ALA A 123 11.21 -11.85 22.79
C ALA A 123 10.10 -11.25 23.65
N GLN A 124 10.48 -10.75 24.83
CA GLN A 124 9.60 -10.15 25.82
C GLN A 124 9.17 -8.72 25.44
N ASP A 125 9.69 -8.18 24.33
CA ASP A 125 9.46 -6.81 23.88
C ASP A 125 8.57 -6.74 22.63
N VAL A 126 7.69 -5.73 22.62
CA VAL A 126 6.72 -5.33 21.57
C VAL A 126 6.28 -6.46 20.63
N GLY A 127 5.25 -7.20 21.05
CA GLY A 127 4.62 -8.24 20.23
C GLY A 127 4.95 -9.67 20.64
N GLY A 128 5.40 -9.88 21.87
CA GLY A 128 5.50 -11.16 22.60
C GLY A 128 5.24 -12.41 21.77
N GLY A 129 6.29 -13.02 21.22
CA GLY A 129 6.20 -14.27 20.47
C GLY A 129 5.21 -14.32 19.29
N THR A 130 4.56 -13.23 18.87
CA THR A 130 3.57 -13.21 17.77
C THR A 130 4.22 -12.97 16.41
N CYS A 131 3.46 -13.15 15.33
CA CYS A 131 3.92 -12.76 13.99
C CYS A 131 4.23 -11.24 13.89
N VAL A 132 3.55 -10.36 14.65
CA VAL A 132 3.93 -8.93 14.72
C VAL A 132 5.34 -8.77 15.29
N GLY A 133 5.63 -9.46 16.39
CA GLY A 133 6.95 -9.45 17.03
C GLY A 133 8.04 -9.95 16.08
N ALA A 134 7.77 -11.02 15.33
CA ALA A 134 8.70 -11.57 14.33
C ALA A 134 9.00 -10.58 13.19
N VAL A 135 7.97 -9.90 12.66
CA VAL A 135 8.16 -8.86 11.63
C VAL A 135 8.93 -7.67 12.20
N TRP A 136 8.61 -7.22 13.41
CA TRP A 136 9.29 -6.13 14.10
C TRP A 136 10.78 -6.45 14.31
N LYS A 137 11.08 -7.62 14.89
CA LYS A 137 12.44 -8.11 15.11
C LYS A 137 13.22 -8.21 13.79
N GLY A 138 12.66 -8.89 12.78
CA GLY A 138 13.32 -9.04 11.48
C GLY A 138 13.59 -7.69 10.80
N PHE A 139 12.67 -6.73 10.93
CA PHE A 139 12.85 -5.38 10.40
C PHE A 139 14.04 -4.66 11.05
N TRP A 140 14.15 -4.69 12.38
CA TRP A 140 15.25 -4.04 13.11
C TRP A 140 16.56 -4.84 13.15
N GLU A 141 16.53 -6.13 12.79
CA GLU A 141 17.76 -6.89 12.47
C GLU A 141 18.45 -6.37 11.21
N ARG A 142 17.69 -5.71 10.32
CA ARG A 142 18.19 -5.15 9.05
C ARG A 142 18.47 -3.65 9.10
N TYR A 143 17.70 -2.92 9.90
CA TYR A 143 17.75 -1.46 9.98
C TYR A 143 18.09 -0.99 11.39
N ARG A 144 18.66 0.21 11.51
CA ARG A 144 18.82 0.91 12.80
C ARG A 144 18.17 2.28 12.72
N LEU A 145 17.61 2.75 13.83
CA LEU A 145 16.95 4.05 13.88
C LEU A 145 17.99 5.18 14.00
N GLU A 146 17.79 6.27 13.26
CA GLU A 146 18.58 7.48 13.45
C GLU A 146 18.33 8.10 14.84
N GLY A 147 19.38 8.25 15.64
CA GLY A 147 19.26 8.76 17.02
C GLY A 147 18.66 7.75 17.98
N GLU A 148 19.07 6.48 17.87
CA GLU A 148 18.74 5.41 18.83
C GLU A 148 18.98 5.85 20.28
N GLY A 149 18.06 5.51 21.18
CA GLY A 149 18.04 6.01 22.56
C GLY A 149 17.18 7.28 22.77
N ASP A 150 16.77 7.95 21.69
CA ASP A 150 15.78 9.04 21.76
C ASP A 150 14.35 8.47 21.85
N TYR A 151 13.75 8.63 23.03
CA TYR A 151 12.40 8.15 23.33
C TYR A 151 11.34 8.62 22.33
N GLU A 152 11.36 9.89 21.90
CA GLU A 152 10.33 10.41 20.99
C GLU A 152 10.50 9.88 19.57
N LYS A 153 11.75 9.71 19.13
CA LYS A 153 12.04 9.08 17.84
C LYS A 153 11.64 7.61 17.82
N GLU A 154 11.89 6.88 18.90
CA GLU A 154 11.48 5.48 19.03
C GLU A 154 9.96 5.33 19.05
N LYS A 155 9.28 6.18 19.83
CA LYS A 155 7.81 6.23 19.87
C LYS A 155 7.23 6.55 18.49
N ARG A 156 7.83 7.49 17.76
CA ARG A 156 7.44 7.81 16.38
C ARG A 156 7.72 6.64 15.43
N ALA A 157 8.87 5.98 15.56
CA ALA A 157 9.24 4.82 14.75
C ALA A 157 8.22 3.68 14.91
N LYS A 158 7.81 3.38 16.15
CA LYS A 158 6.74 2.40 16.44
C LYS A 158 5.44 2.75 15.71
N ARG A 159 4.97 4.01 15.80
CA ARG A 159 3.74 4.46 15.12
C ARG A 159 3.85 4.32 13.59
N VAL A 160 4.96 4.79 13.02
CA VAL A 160 5.17 4.75 11.57
C VAL A 160 5.30 3.32 11.05
N PHE A 161 5.93 2.43 11.81
CA PHE A 161 5.98 1.02 11.49
C PHE A 161 4.58 0.41 11.41
N GLN A 162 3.73 0.63 12.42
CA GLN A 162 2.37 0.09 12.43
C GLN A 162 1.55 0.60 11.23
N LYS A 163 1.58 1.90 10.95
CA LYS A 163 0.90 2.50 9.79
C LYS A 163 1.44 1.98 8.45
N ALA A 164 2.77 1.85 8.33
CA ALA A 164 3.42 1.31 7.15
C ALA A 164 3.05 -0.17 6.94
N ALA A 165 3.07 -0.98 8.01
CA ALA A 165 2.70 -2.39 8.02
C ALA A 165 1.26 -2.60 7.54
N THR A 166 0.31 -1.84 8.10
CA THR A 166 -1.09 -1.82 7.65
C THR A 166 -1.22 -1.57 6.15
N LYS A 167 -0.50 -0.57 5.63
CA LYS A 167 -0.51 -0.26 4.21
C LYS A 167 0.10 -1.38 3.37
N VAL A 168 1.29 -1.88 3.71
CA VAL A 168 1.98 -2.88 2.88
C VAL A 168 1.27 -4.23 2.89
N VAL A 169 0.60 -4.60 3.99
CA VAL A 169 -0.24 -5.80 4.07
C VAL A 169 -1.42 -5.68 3.11
N ARG A 170 -2.19 -4.58 3.19
CA ARG A 170 -3.31 -4.33 2.28
C ARG A 170 -2.86 -4.36 0.82
N ASP A 171 -1.77 -3.66 0.51
CA ASP A 171 -1.23 -3.60 -0.86
C ASP A 171 -0.73 -5.00 -1.31
N SER A 172 -0.21 -5.83 -0.39
CA SER A 172 0.22 -7.21 -0.69
C SER A 172 -0.94 -8.12 -1.07
N PHE A 173 -2.09 -8.02 -0.40
CA PHE A 173 -3.29 -8.79 -0.77
C PHE A 173 -3.89 -8.33 -2.10
N SER A 174 -3.95 -7.01 -2.34
CA SER A 174 -4.36 -6.48 -3.64
C SER A 174 -3.46 -7.00 -4.78
N ASN A 175 -2.15 -6.99 -4.56
CA ASN A 175 -1.18 -7.54 -5.52
C ASN A 175 -1.29 -9.06 -5.68
N ALA A 176 -1.57 -9.79 -4.59
CA ALA A 176 -1.77 -11.23 -4.63
C ALA A 176 -3.00 -11.61 -5.46
N ARG A 177 -4.12 -10.89 -5.31
CA ARG A 177 -5.31 -11.08 -6.16
C ARG A 177 -4.98 -10.90 -7.64
N ILE A 178 -4.30 -9.80 -7.99
CA ILE A 178 -3.88 -9.52 -9.38
C ILE A 178 -2.96 -10.64 -9.89
N GLN A 179 -2.02 -11.09 -9.06
CA GLN A 179 -1.12 -12.18 -9.40
C GLN A 179 -1.87 -13.51 -9.61
N ALA A 180 -2.93 -13.76 -8.82
CA ALA A 180 -3.74 -14.95 -8.95
C ALA A 180 -4.49 -14.99 -10.29
N ILE A 181 -5.10 -13.88 -10.67
CA ILE A 181 -5.76 -13.73 -11.99
C ILE A 181 -4.76 -13.99 -13.11
N VAL A 182 -3.57 -13.36 -13.05
CA VAL A 182 -2.52 -13.57 -14.06
C VAL A 182 -2.06 -15.02 -14.10
N ASN A 183 -1.86 -15.66 -12.94
CA ASN A 183 -1.42 -17.05 -12.85
C ASN A 183 -2.47 -18.01 -13.41
N PHE A 184 -3.75 -17.80 -13.09
CA PHE A 184 -4.88 -18.57 -13.62
C PHE A 184 -4.93 -18.51 -15.16
N HIS A 185 -4.92 -17.30 -15.72
CA HIS A 185 -4.95 -17.14 -17.17
C HIS A 185 -3.72 -17.75 -17.85
N LYS A 186 -2.54 -17.61 -17.24
CA LYS A 186 -1.30 -18.19 -17.77
C LYS A 186 -1.30 -19.72 -17.72
N ARG A 187 -1.72 -20.32 -16.61
CA ARG A 187 -1.58 -21.78 -16.37
C ARG A 187 -2.76 -22.57 -16.94
N VAL A 188 -3.97 -22.06 -16.78
CA VAL A 188 -5.21 -22.78 -17.12
C VAL A 188 -5.67 -22.43 -18.53
N LYS A 189 -5.69 -21.13 -18.87
CA LYS A 189 -6.11 -20.66 -20.19
C LYS A 189 -4.96 -20.59 -21.21
N ASN A 190 -3.72 -20.79 -20.77
CA ASN A 190 -2.50 -20.63 -21.58
C ASN A 190 -2.38 -19.25 -22.26
N ILE A 191 -2.92 -18.20 -21.62
CA ILE A 191 -2.89 -16.82 -22.11
C ILE A 191 -1.98 -16.00 -21.20
N ASN A 192 -0.96 -15.37 -21.80
CA ASN A 192 -0.07 -14.50 -21.04
C ASN A 192 -0.65 -13.08 -20.92
N ILE A 193 -1.19 -12.75 -19.75
CA ILE A 193 -1.76 -11.43 -19.48
C ILE A 193 -0.80 -10.59 -18.64
N LYS A 194 -0.58 -9.33 -19.05
CA LYS A 194 0.21 -8.36 -18.27
C LYS A 194 -0.64 -7.78 -17.12
N LYS A 195 0.01 -7.28 -16.06
CA LYS A 195 -0.66 -6.62 -14.91
C LYS A 195 -1.21 -5.23 -15.28
N THR A 196 -2.14 -5.16 -16.23
CA THR A 196 -2.75 -3.92 -16.72
C THR A 196 -3.88 -3.44 -15.80
N PRO A 197 -4.34 -2.18 -15.94
CA PRO A 197 -5.53 -1.70 -15.25
C PRO A 197 -6.77 -2.56 -15.46
N ASP A 198 -6.89 -3.25 -16.60
CA ASP A 198 -8.04 -4.10 -16.90
C ASP A 198 -8.03 -5.39 -16.09
N VAL A 199 -6.86 -6.00 -15.86
CA VAL A 199 -6.73 -7.14 -14.94
C VAL A 199 -7.17 -6.78 -13.53
N LYS A 200 -6.92 -5.52 -13.10
CA LYS A 200 -7.36 -5.05 -11.78
C LYS A 200 -8.88 -5.00 -11.66
N LYS A 201 -9.62 -4.93 -12.78
CA LYS A 201 -11.09 -4.88 -12.83
C LYS A 201 -11.72 -6.27 -12.83
N MET A 202 -11.01 -7.28 -13.33
CA MET A 202 -11.51 -8.64 -13.45
C MET A 202 -11.86 -9.24 -12.08
N HIS A 203 -13.07 -9.77 -11.99
CA HIS A 203 -13.50 -10.64 -10.90
C HIS A 203 -13.55 -12.06 -11.46
N LEU A 204 -12.97 -13.00 -10.73
CA LEU A 204 -12.99 -14.43 -11.05
C LEU A 204 -13.73 -15.16 -9.94
N GLU A 205 -14.29 -16.32 -10.26
CA GLU A 205 -14.92 -17.18 -9.27
C GLU A 205 -13.87 -17.76 -8.31
N ALA A 206 -14.31 -18.15 -7.11
CA ALA A 206 -13.40 -18.69 -6.09
C ALA A 206 -12.62 -19.91 -6.62
N ALA A 207 -13.29 -20.81 -7.35
CA ALA A 207 -12.69 -22.00 -7.95
C ALA A 207 -11.62 -21.67 -9.01
N GLU A 208 -11.77 -20.56 -9.74
CA GLU A 208 -10.77 -20.09 -10.70
C GLU A 208 -9.58 -19.45 -9.98
N LEU A 209 -9.84 -18.64 -8.95
CA LEU A 209 -8.80 -17.99 -8.14
C LEU A 209 -7.90 -19.03 -7.45
N VAL A 210 -8.47 -20.12 -6.93
CA VAL A 210 -7.69 -21.18 -6.26
C VAL A 210 -6.62 -21.77 -7.18
N GLN A 211 -6.91 -21.90 -8.48
CA GLN A 211 -5.96 -22.39 -9.49
C GLN A 211 -4.84 -21.37 -9.80
N GLY A 212 -5.08 -20.09 -9.52
CA GLY A 212 -4.13 -18.99 -9.62
C GLY A 212 -3.19 -18.87 -8.41
N GLU A 213 -2.58 -19.97 -7.98
CA GLU A 213 -1.77 -20.05 -6.75
C GLU A 213 -0.79 -18.88 -6.54
N VAL A 214 -0.67 -18.41 -5.29
CA VAL A 214 0.27 -17.35 -4.89
C VAL A 214 1.21 -17.85 -3.78
N ASP A 215 2.48 -18.04 -4.14
CA ASP A 215 3.51 -18.74 -3.34
C ASP A 215 3.55 -18.40 -1.84
N TRP A 216 3.44 -17.13 -1.48
CA TRP A 216 3.63 -16.71 -0.08
C TRP A 216 2.39 -16.96 0.80
N ILE A 217 1.19 -16.98 0.21
CA ILE A 217 -0.06 -17.30 0.92
C ILE A 217 -0.24 -18.82 1.00
N MET A 218 0.18 -19.53 -0.06
CA MET A 218 0.10 -21.00 -0.20
C MET A 218 0.85 -21.80 0.88
N LYS A 219 1.63 -21.13 1.75
CA LYS A 219 2.14 -21.73 2.99
C LYS A 219 1.02 -22.30 3.88
N ASP A 220 -0.18 -21.73 3.77
CA ASP A 220 -1.40 -22.21 4.41
C ASP A 220 -2.51 -22.33 3.33
N PRO A 221 -2.75 -23.54 2.80
CA PRO A 221 -3.74 -23.76 1.75
C PRO A 221 -5.17 -23.41 2.16
N ASP A 222 -5.52 -23.55 3.44
CA ASP A 222 -6.85 -23.22 3.94
C ASP A 222 -7.05 -21.71 3.96
N ALA A 223 -6.00 -20.97 4.38
CA ALA A 223 -5.99 -19.52 4.28
C ALA A 223 -6.13 -19.05 2.83
N TRP A 224 -5.46 -19.73 1.88
CA TRP A 224 -5.60 -19.40 0.47
C TRP A 224 -7.03 -19.57 -0.03
N ARG A 225 -7.67 -20.72 0.23
CA ARG A 225 -9.06 -20.98 -0.16
C ARG A 225 -10.01 -19.94 0.42
N TRP A 226 -9.88 -19.63 1.70
CA TRP A 226 -10.69 -18.61 2.37
C TRP A 226 -10.54 -17.24 1.70
N ILE A 227 -9.32 -16.85 1.33
CA ILE A 227 -9.07 -15.57 0.64
C ILE A 227 -9.69 -15.55 -0.77
N CYS A 228 -9.62 -16.67 -1.50
CA CYS A 228 -10.26 -16.80 -2.81
C CYS A 228 -11.77 -16.63 -2.70
N GLU A 229 -12.40 -17.27 -1.71
CA GLU A 229 -13.84 -17.12 -1.43
C GLU A 229 -14.18 -15.67 -1.06
N TYR A 230 -13.39 -15.05 -0.18
CA TYR A 230 -13.55 -13.65 0.19
C TYR A 230 -13.49 -12.70 -1.02
N TRP A 231 -12.52 -12.89 -1.93
CA TRP A 231 -12.41 -12.06 -3.13
C TRP A 231 -13.48 -12.33 -4.17
N ALA A 232 -14.00 -13.56 -4.23
CA ALA A 232 -15.11 -13.91 -5.10
C ALA A 232 -16.45 -13.42 -4.54
N GLY A 233 -16.56 -13.23 -3.22
CA GLY A 233 -17.79 -12.79 -2.55
C GLY A 233 -18.30 -11.43 -3.02
N GLY A 234 -19.64 -11.31 -3.12
CA GLY A 234 -20.31 -10.10 -3.60
C GLY A 234 -20.00 -8.84 -2.79
N ASP A 235 -19.77 -8.97 -1.48
CA ASP A 235 -19.41 -7.85 -0.60
C ASP A 235 -18.10 -7.20 -1.03
N PHE A 236 -17.07 -8.01 -1.28
CA PHE A 236 -15.78 -7.52 -1.73
C PHE A 236 -15.85 -6.96 -3.15
N GLN A 237 -16.57 -7.63 -4.06
CA GLN A 237 -16.75 -7.14 -5.43
C GLN A 237 -17.43 -5.77 -5.42
N GLY A 238 -18.54 -5.63 -4.69
CA GLY A 238 -19.27 -4.37 -4.54
C GLY A 238 -18.43 -3.26 -3.91
N ALA A 239 -17.69 -3.54 -2.84
CA ALA A 239 -16.78 -2.58 -2.22
C ALA A 239 -15.65 -2.17 -3.19
N SER A 240 -15.06 -3.14 -3.90
CA SER A 240 -14.02 -2.91 -4.89
C SER A 240 -14.52 -2.04 -6.04
N ASP A 241 -15.70 -2.32 -6.58
CA ASP A 241 -16.31 -1.54 -7.66
C ASP A 241 -16.69 -0.14 -7.22
N ARG A 242 -17.27 0.01 -6.03
CA ARG A 242 -17.55 1.32 -5.43
C ARG A 242 -16.28 2.15 -5.29
N ASN A 243 -15.22 1.58 -4.71
CA ASN A 243 -13.96 2.31 -4.48
C ASN A 243 -13.23 2.63 -5.80
N ARG A 244 -13.43 1.83 -6.86
CA ARG A 244 -12.98 2.15 -8.22
C ARG A 244 -13.82 3.26 -8.86
N GLY A 245 -15.14 3.21 -8.70
CA GLY A 245 -16.07 4.25 -9.13
C GLY A 245 -15.69 5.59 -8.53
N ASN A 246 -15.46 5.66 -7.21
CA ASN A 246 -15.02 6.86 -6.50
C ASN A 246 -13.69 7.44 -7.02
N ARG A 247 -12.76 6.58 -7.44
CA ARG A 247 -11.47 7.00 -8.03
C ARG A 247 -11.61 7.55 -9.44
N THR A 248 -12.57 7.04 -10.21
CA THR A 248 -12.83 7.49 -11.58
C THR A 248 -13.69 8.75 -11.59
N SER A 249 -14.65 8.87 -10.65
CA SER A 249 -15.57 10.00 -10.53
C SER A 249 -14.94 11.24 -9.91
N LYS A 250 -13.88 11.08 -9.12
CA LYS A 250 -13.02 12.17 -8.65
C LYS A 250 -11.72 12.13 -9.46
N PRO A 251 -11.66 12.73 -10.66
CA PRO A 251 -10.38 12.91 -11.34
C PRO A 251 -9.50 13.74 -10.41
N GLY A 252 -8.63 13.07 -9.66
CA GLY A 252 -7.69 13.70 -8.77
C GLY A 252 -6.90 14.74 -9.54
N MET A 253 -6.59 15.83 -8.85
CA MET A 253 -5.76 16.98 -9.21
C MET A 253 -4.29 16.57 -9.51
N GLN A 254 -4.11 15.55 -10.35
CA GLN A 254 -2.87 14.84 -10.66
C GLN A 254 -2.71 14.62 -12.18
N ARG A 255 -3.37 15.43 -13.01
CA ARG A 255 -2.75 15.77 -14.29
C ARG A 255 -1.58 16.67 -13.93
N ARG A 256 -0.36 16.37 -14.40
CA ARG A 256 0.67 17.41 -14.55
C ARG A 256 -0.06 18.58 -15.18
N LEU A 257 -0.19 19.68 -14.44
CA LEU A 257 -0.86 20.87 -14.91
C LEU A 257 -0.12 21.32 -16.17
N ASN A 258 -0.63 20.95 -17.35
CA ASN A 258 -0.21 21.59 -18.58
C ASN A 258 -0.87 22.97 -18.61
N LEU A 259 -0.26 23.91 -19.34
CA LEU A 259 -0.71 25.30 -19.37
C LEU A 259 -2.20 25.42 -19.73
N ALA A 260 -2.71 24.54 -20.59
CA ALA A 260 -4.12 24.46 -20.96
C ALA A 260 -5.04 24.07 -19.78
N SER A 261 -4.62 23.15 -18.92
CA SER A 261 -5.38 22.76 -17.72
C SER A 261 -5.35 23.87 -16.66
N VAL A 262 -4.24 24.59 -16.53
CA VAL A 262 -4.14 25.78 -15.66
C VAL A 262 -5.04 26.89 -16.17
N GLN A 263 -5.04 27.17 -17.48
CA GLN A 263 -5.90 28.18 -18.10
C GLN A 263 -7.38 27.84 -17.99
N ALA A 264 -7.77 26.57 -18.10
CA ALA A 264 -9.15 26.12 -17.89
C ALA A 264 -9.59 26.28 -16.42
N LEU A 265 -8.73 25.90 -15.46
CA LEU A 265 -8.95 26.15 -14.04
C LEU A 265 -9.02 27.65 -13.74
N TRP A 266 -8.16 28.46 -14.35
CA TRP A 266 -8.20 29.92 -14.26
C TRP A 266 -9.50 30.49 -14.83
N LYS A 267 -9.96 30.03 -16.00
CA LYS A 267 -11.25 30.45 -16.56
C LYS A 267 -12.42 30.09 -15.64
N SER A 268 -12.34 28.95 -14.96
CA SER A 268 -13.36 28.52 -13.98
C SER A 268 -13.27 29.31 -12.67
N LEU A 269 -12.08 29.69 -12.23
CA LEU A 269 -11.85 30.39 -10.96
C LEU A 269 -12.12 31.90 -11.07
N PHE A 270 -11.76 32.50 -12.22
CA PHE A 270 -12.00 33.91 -12.54
C PHE A 270 -13.30 34.15 -13.32
N GLY A 271 -13.94 33.07 -13.80
CA GLY A 271 -15.25 33.12 -14.43
C GLY A 271 -16.40 33.39 -13.46
N GLY A 272 -16.12 33.37 -12.15
CA GLY A 272 -17.08 33.65 -11.09
C GLY A 272 -18.17 32.57 -10.97
N HIS A 273 -18.59 32.28 -9.74
CA HIS A 273 -19.91 31.70 -9.55
C HIS A 273 -20.93 32.71 -10.10
N GLN A 274 -21.51 32.44 -11.27
CA GLN A 274 -22.73 33.11 -11.70
C GLN A 274 -23.90 32.49 -10.95
N GLY A 275 -24.05 32.89 -9.69
CA GLY A 275 -25.18 32.52 -8.86
C GLY A 275 -25.00 33.08 -7.45
N PRO A 276 -25.99 33.78 -6.89
CA PRO A 276 -25.95 34.18 -5.49
C PRO A 276 -25.91 32.91 -4.62
N ASP A 277 -24.98 32.88 -3.67
CA ASP A 277 -24.96 31.87 -2.61
C ASP A 277 -26.30 31.94 -1.85
N PRO A 278 -27.12 30.86 -1.84
CA PRO A 278 -28.43 30.88 -1.21
C PRO A 278 -28.38 31.09 0.31
N GLU A 279 -27.22 30.88 0.95
CA GLU A 279 -27.07 31.08 2.40
C GLU A 279 -26.35 32.38 2.76
N ASN A 280 -25.79 33.12 1.78
CA ASN A 280 -25.14 34.39 2.07
C ASN A 280 -25.11 35.36 0.86
N PRO A 281 -26.26 35.95 0.48
CA PRO A 281 -26.42 36.71 -0.76
C PRO A 281 -25.68 38.06 -0.80
N GLU A 282 -25.11 38.53 0.32
CA GLU A 282 -24.43 39.83 0.41
C GLU A 282 -22.90 39.75 0.48
N VAL A 283 -22.31 38.55 0.60
CA VAL A 283 -20.85 38.40 0.60
C VAL A 283 -20.35 38.24 -0.84
N LEU A 284 -20.22 39.37 -1.52
CA LEU A 284 -19.40 39.45 -2.74
C LEU A 284 -17.95 39.12 -2.37
N CYS A 285 -17.37 38.18 -3.14
CA CYS A 285 -15.99 37.70 -3.09
C CYS A 285 -15.02 38.77 -2.54
N ASP A 286 -14.52 38.56 -1.31
CA ASP A 286 -13.65 39.50 -0.60
C ASP A 286 -12.56 40.05 -1.53
N GLU A 287 -12.54 41.37 -1.72
CA GLU A 287 -11.54 42.10 -2.50
C GLU A 287 -10.11 41.73 -2.06
N GLN A 288 -9.95 41.43 -0.77
CA GLN A 288 -8.72 40.93 -0.16
C GLN A 288 -8.26 39.56 -0.66
N VAL A 289 -9.18 38.65 -0.96
CA VAL A 289 -8.85 37.33 -1.53
C VAL A 289 -8.38 37.51 -2.96
N THR A 290 -9.01 38.43 -3.69
CA THR A 290 -8.68 38.80 -5.07
C THR A 290 -7.28 39.43 -5.16
N GLU A 291 -6.94 40.35 -4.25
CA GLU A 291 -5.59 40.94 -4.14
C GLU A 291 -4.52 39.92 -3.74
N ARG A 292 -4.81 39.04 -2.76
CA ARG A 292 -3.86 37.98 -2.35
C ARG A 292 -3.55 37.02 -3.50
N LEU A 293 -4.54 36.72 -4.34
CA LEU A 293 -4.38 35.88 -5.52
C LEU A 293 -3.62 36.58 -6.64
N ALA A 294 -3.83 37.88 -6.86
CA ALA A 294 -3.06 38.67 -7.82
C ALA A 294 -1.57 38.71 -7.43
N LYS A 295 -1.28 38.90 -6.15
CA LYS A 295 0.09 38.90 -5.62
C LYS A 295 0.76 37.53 -5.75
N TYR A 296 0.01 36.44 -5.54
CA TYR A 296 0.49 35.08 -5.77
C TYR A 296 0.79 34.80 -7.25
N LYS A 297 -0.05 35.32 -8.17
CA LYS A 297 0.17 35.22 -9.62
C LYS A 297 1.51 35.84 -10.04
N GLU A 298 1.81 37.06 -9.58
CA GLU A 298 3.08 37.72 -9.88
C GLU A 298 4.29 36.94 -9.36
N GLN A 299 4.19 36.41 -8.14
CA GLN A 299 5.26 35.59 -7.54
C GLN A 299 5.52 34.30 -8.32
N VAL A 300 4.47 33.65 -8.82
CA VAL A 300 4.60 32.41 -9.61
C VAL A 300 5.19 32.70 -10.99
N ILE A 301 4.78 33.78 -11.66
CA ILE A 301 5.35 34.21 -12.94
C ILE A 301 6.84 34.55 -12.78
N GLN A 302 7.22 35.32 -11.75
CA GLN A 302 8.63 35.61 -11.48
C GLN A 302 9.47 34.35 -11.22
N ARG A 303 8.88 33.31 -10.64
CA ARG A 303 9.61 32.09 -10.24
C ARG A 303 9.73 31.07 -11.37
N HIS A 304 8.87 31.15 -12.37
CA HIS A 304 8.74 30.11 -13.40
C HIS A 304 8.76 30.60 -14.86
N GLY A 305 8.81 31.91 -15.10
CA GLY A 305 8.86 32.53 -16.43
C GLY A 305 7.48 32.76 -17.02
#